data_AF-A0A926J6R7-F1
#
_entry.id   AF-A0A926J6R7-F1
#
_cell.length_a   1.000
_cell.length_b   1.000
_cell.length_c   1.000
_cell.angle_alpha   90.00
_cell.angle_beta   90.00
_cell.angle_gamma   90.00
#
_symmetry.space_group_name_H-M   'P 1'
#
loop_
_entity.id
_entity.type
_entity.pdbx_description
1 polymer ?
#
loop_
_entity_poly.entity_id
_entity_poly.type
_entity_poly.pdbx_seq_one_letter_code
_entity_poly.pdbx_strand_id
1 'polypeptide(L)'
;MLAKEPTEVFHSAKSQNEVAFCLANKNNTSPLDRDDGSKTVLLKNGYGAVSLAFTVYKDGDGSRIEYRKAFGTIGGAWKQCVGLKDEK
;
A
#
# COMPACT_ATOMS: atom_id res chain seq x y z
N MET A 1 -0.50 14.38 -0.29
CA MET A 1 -0.59 13.14 0.50
C MET A 1 0.69 12.32 0.42
N LEU A 2 1.22 12.04 -0.78
CA LEU A 2 2.48 11.29 -0.94
C LEU A 2 3.73 12.08 -0.49
N ALA A 3 3.67 13.41 -0.48
CA ALA A 3 4.72 14.27 0.07
C ALA A 3 4.77 14.32 1.62
N LYS A 4 3.88 13.59 2.32
CA LYS A 4 3.94 13.48 3.79
C LYS A 4 4.85 12.32 4.18
N GLU A 5 5.44 12.41 5.37
CA GLU A 5 6.13 11.28 6.01
C GLU A 5 5.21 10.04 6.09
N PRO A 6 5.76 8.82 5.96
CA PRO A 6 4.99 7.60 6.18
C PRO A 6 4.46 7.55 7.62
N THR A 7 3.23 7.08 7.78
CA THR A 7 2.65 6.74 9.09
C THR A 7 3.31 5.48 9.65
N GLU A 8 3.58 4.51 8.79
CA GLU A 8 4.25 3.26 9.15
C GLU A 8 4.98 2.70 7.92
N VAL A 9 6.02 1.90 8.17
CA VAL A 9 6.76 1.19 7.12
C VAL A 9 6.68 -0.30 7.40
N PHE A 10 6.24 -1.06 6.40
CA PHE A 10 6.21 -2.52 6.44
C PHE A 10 7.26 -3.10 5.49
N HIS A 11 7.69 -4.33 5.77
CA HIS A 11 8.55 -5.10 4.88
C HIS A 11 7.86 -6.42 4.55
N SER A 12 7.99 -6.85 3.30
CA SER A 12 7.40 -8.08 2.80
C SER A 12 8.43 -8.86 1.99
N ALA A 13 8.41 -10.18 2.11
CA ALA A 13 9.18 -11.08 1.24
C ALA A 13 8.63 -11.10 -0.21
N LYS A 14 7.44 -10.53 -0.43
CA LYS A 14 6.80 -10.45 -1.75
C LYS A 14 7.33 -9.26 -2.53
N SER A 15 7.43 -9.40 -3.84
CA SER A 15 7.85 -8.33 -4.74
C SER A 15 6.90 -7.12 -4.68
N GLN A 16 7.40 -5.94 -5.04
CA GLN A 16 6.58 -4.73 -5.10
C GLN A 16 5.34 -4.87 -6.00
N ASN A 17 5.45 -5.66 -7.07
CA ASN A 17 4.36 -5.89 -8.01
C ASN A 17 3.26 -6.75 -7.37
N GLU A 18 3.64 -7.79 -6.65
CA GLU A 18 2.68 -8.67 -5.98
C GLU A 18 1.94 -7.93 -4.86
N VAL A 19 2.66 -7.13 -4.07
CA VAL A 19 2.06 -6.32 -3.00
C VAL A 19 1.12 -5.26 -3.60
N ALA A 20 1.57 -4.53 -4.61
CA ALA A 20 0.74 -3.51 -5.27
C ALA A 20 -0.51 -4.12 -5.92
N PHE A 21 -0.37 -5.27 -6.57
CA PHE A 21 -1.50 -6.02 -7.14
C PHE A 21 -2.50 -6.45 -6.05
N CYS A 22 -2.02 -7.02 -4.93
CA CYS A 22 -2.90 -7.40 -3.82
C CYS A 22 -3.67 -6.20 -3.27
N LEU A 23 -2.97 -5.08 -3.01
CA LEU A 23 -3.58 -3.85 -2.51
C LEU A 23 -4.63 -3.31 -3.50
N ALA A 24 -4.30 -3.29 -4.78
CA ALA A 24 -5.20 -2.84 -5.84
C ALA A 24 -6.45 -3.73 -5.95
N ASN A 25 -6.25 -5.04 -6.07
CA ASN A 25 -7.32 -6.02 -6.28
C ASN A 25 -8.29 -6.08 -5.08
N LYS A 26 -7.77 -6.15 -3.84
CA LYS A 26 -8.63 -6.23 -2.64
C LYS A 26 -9.40 -4.94 -2.35
N ASN A 27 -8.98 -3.81 -2.92
CA ASN A 27 -9.59 -2.51 -2.65
C ASN A 27 -10.19 -1.87 -3.91
N ASN A 28 -10.35 -2.63 -4.99
CA ASN A 28 -10.92 -2.20 -6.27
C ASN A 28 -10.34 -0.85 -6.75
N THR A 29 -9.01 -0.76 -6.74
CA THR A 29 -8.26 0.42 -7.20
C THR A 29 -7.18 -0.01 -8.19
N SER A 30 -6.50 0.94 -8.80
CA SER A 30 -5.41 0.66 -9.74
C SER A 30 -4.08 1.17 -9.17
N PRO A 31 -2.99 0.39 -9.30
CA PRO A 31 -1.67 0.88 -8.95
C PRO A 31 -1.23 1.96 -9.95
N LEU A 32 -0.51 2.96 -9.45
CA LEU A 32 0.13 4.00 -10.22
C LEU A 32 1.63 3.72 -10.25
N ASP A 33 2.16 3.50 -11.44
CA ASP A 33 3.59 3.29 -11.64
C ASP A 33 4.35 4.62 -11.48
N ARG A 34 5.58 4.53 -10.97
CA ARG A 34 6.48 5.67 -10.76
C ARG A 34 7.80 5.44 -11.47
N ASP A 35 8.45 6.55 -11.83
CA ASP A 35 9.70 6.55 -12.58
C ASP A 35 10.87 5.94 -11.79
N ASP A 36 10.81 5.98 -10.45
CA ASP A 36 11.75 5.33 -9.54
C ASP A 36 11.53 3.80 -9.42
N GLY A 37 10.58 3.27 -10.19
CA GLY A 37 10.20 1.87 -10.19
C GLY A 37 9.20 1.50 -9.09
N SER A 38 8.91 2.38 -8.13
CA SER A 38 7.93 2.11 -7.08
C SER A 38 6.49 2.08 -7.60
N LYS A 39 5.59 1.47 -6.83
CA LYS A 39 4.15 1.41 -7.11
C LYS A 39 3.40 2.19 -6.06
N THR A 40 2.54 3.13 -6.47
CA THR A 40 1.65 3.83 -5.55
C THR A 40 0.24 3.24 -5.62
N VAL A 41 -0.39 2.96 -4.47
CA VAL A 41 -1.80 2.54 -4.41
C VAL A 41 -2.58 3.50 -3.51
N LEU A 42 -3.67 4.04 -4.03
CA LEU A 42 -4.52 5.01 -3.32
C LEU A 42 -5.86 4.36 -2.98
N LEU A 43 -6.21 4.34 -1.70
CA LEU A 43 -7.48 3.84 -1.20
C LEU A 43 -8.36 5.03 -0.83
N LYS A 44 -9.49 5.13 -1.51
CA LYS A 44 -10.49 6.17 -1.31
C LYS A 44 -11.58 5.68 -0.35
N ASN A 45 -12.14 6.60 0.42
CA ASN A 45 -13.36 6.34 1.18
C ASN A 45 -14.60 6.33 0.26
N GLY A 46 -15.78 6.07 0.82
CA GLY A 46 -17.05 6.06 0.07
C GLY A 46 -17.43 7.40 -0.60
N TYR A 47 -16.78 8.49 -0.23
CA TYR A 47 -16.95 9.82 -0.81
C TYR A 47 -15.89 10.15 -1.87
N GLY A 48 -15.00 9.21 -2.21
CA GLY A 48 -13.96 9.38 -3.23
C GLY A 48 -12.69 10.10 -2.75
N ALA A 49 -12.60 10.48 -1.47
CA ALA A 49 -11.42 11.13 -0.93
C ALA A 49 -10.36 10.09 -0.51
N VAL A 50 -9.08 10.37 -0.76
CA VAL A 50 -7.99 9.42 -0.43
C VAL A 50 -7.76 9.39 1.08
N SER A 51 -8.07 8.24 1.69
CA SER A 51 -7.90 8.00 3.13
C SER A 51 -6.58 7.32 3.44
N LEU A 52 -6.16 6.36 2.60
CA LEU A 52 -4.87 5.68 2.72
C LEU A 52 -4.09 5.77 1.41
N ALA A 53 -2.78 5.92 1.52
CA ALA A 53 -1.86 5.86 0.39
C ALA A 53 -0.69 4.93 0.74
N PHE A 54 -0.32 4.10 -0.22
CA PHE A 54 0.79 3.17 -0.13
C PHE A 54 1.79 3.52 -1.21
N THR A 55 3.07 3.56 -0.85
CA THR A 55 4.17 3.51 -1.83
C THR A 55 4.95 2.23 -1.59
N VAL A 56 5.03 1.38 -2.59
CA VAL A 56 5.67 0.07 -2.53
C VAL A 56 6.95 0.13 -3.35
N TYR A 57 8.09 0.03 -2.67
CA TYR A 57 9.41 0.04 -3.27
C TYR A 57 9.92 -1.38 -3.39
N LYS A 58 10.71 -1.64 -4.44
CA LYS A 58 11.53 -2.85 -4.52
C LYS A 58 12.60 -2.81 -3.43
N ASP A 59 12.76 -3.91 -2.73
CA ASP A 59 13.73 -4.06 -1.65
C ASP A 59 14.34 -5.48 -1.71
N GLY A 60 15.46 -5.61 -2.44
CA GLY A 60 16.01 -6.92 -2.79
C GLY A 60 15.02 -7.78 -3.58
N ASP A 61 14.78 -8.99 -3.09
CA ASP A 61 13.76 -9.92 -3.61
C ASP A 61 12.34 -9.59 -3.10
N GLY A 62 12.24 -8.76 -2.07
CA GLY A 62 11.01 -8.37 -1.42
C GLY A 62 10.58 -6.93 -1.74
N SER A 63 9.89 -6.33 -0.78
CA SER A 63 9.44 -4.94 -0.87
C SER A 63 9.38 -4.23 0.47
N ARG A 64 9.63 -2.92 0.40
CA ARG A 64 9.40 -1.95 1.48
C ARG A 64 8.13 -1.18 1.15
N ILE A 65 7.19 -1.15 2.09
CA ILE A 65 5.88 -0.50 1.92
C ILE A 65 5.78 0.68 2.86
N GLU A 66 5.71 1.88 2.32
CA GLU A 66 5.37 3.08 3.08
C GLU A 66 3.86 3.28 3.09
N TYR A 67 3.26 3.18 4.27
CA TYR A 67 1.84 3.41 4.52
C TYR A 67 1.61 4.81 5.07
N ARG A 68 0.63 5.53 4.50
CA ARG A 68 0.23 6.87 4.93
C ARG A 68 -1.27 6.90 5.20
N LYS A 69 -1.66 7.22 6.42
CA LYS A 69 -3.05 7.46 6.82
C LYS A 69 -3.33 8.96 6.84
N ALA A 70 -4.32 9.39 6.06
CA ALA A 70 -4.80 10.78 6.11
C ALA A 70 -5.93 10.94 7.14
N PHE A 71 -7.07 10.30 6.92
CA PHE A 71 -8.25 10.42 7.77
C PHE A 71 -9.26 9.29 7.51
N GLY A 72 -10.19 9.12 8.44
CA GLY A 72 -11.30 8.16 8.34
C GLY A 72 -10.91 6.71 8.65
N THR A 73 -11.93 5.85 8.56
CA THR A 73 -11.81 4.40 8.73
C THR A 73 -11.91 3.73 7.37
N ILE A 74 -10.91 2.93 7.02
CA ILE A 74 -10.91 2.05 5.85
C ILE A 74 -10.83 0.62 6.36
N GLY A 75 -11.56 -0.29 5.72
CA GLY A 75 -11.57 -1.71 6.08
C GLY A 75 -10.16 -2.32 6.07
N GLY A 76 -9.95 -3.36 6.88
CA GLY A 76 -8.62 -3.95 7.11
C GLY A 76 -8.08 -4.85 5.99
N ALA A 77 -8.77 -4.97 4.85
CA ALA A 77 -8.40 -5.89 3.77
C ALA A 77 -6.97 -5.69 3.24
N TRP A 78 -6.47 -4.45 3.25
CA TRP A 78 -5.11 -4.11 2.84
C TRP A 78 -4.02 -4.73 3.73
N LYS A 79 -4.32 -5.03 5.00
CA LYS A 79 -3.33 -5.58 5.96
C LYS A 79 -2.78 -6.93 5.52
N GLN A 80 -3.61 -7.73 4.84
CA GLN A 80 -3.22 -9.03 4.27
C GLN A 80 -2.17 -8.91 3.15
N CYS A 81 -2.00 -7.72 2.57
CA CYS A 81 -1.10 -7.51 1.43
C CYS A 81 0.30 -7.06 1.84
N VAL A 82 0.47 -6.42 3.00
CA VAL A 82 1.72 -5.76 3.39
C VAL A 82 2.66 -6.64 4.23
N GLY A 83 2.41 -7.94 4.27
CA GLY A 83 3.32 -8.90 4.92
C GLY A 83 3.20 -9.00 6.44
N LEU A 84 2.13 -8.46 7.03
CA LEU A 84 1.72 -8.83 8.39
C LEU A 84 1.30 -10.32 8.35
N LYS A 85 2.24 -11.24 8.60
CA LYS A 85 1.88 -12.67 8.73
C LYS A 85 0.88 -12.85 9.86
N ASP A 86 -0.12 -13.68 9.56
CA ASP A 86 -1.14 -14.29 10.40
C ASP A 86 -0.94 -14.15 11.91
N GLU A 87 -1.98 -13.67 12.60
CA GLU A 87 -2.24 -14.07 13.98
C GLU A 87 -2.04 -15.59 14.07
N LYS A 88 -1.04 -15.99 14.86
CA LYS A 88 -0.75 -17.38 15.20
C LYS A 88 -2.00 -18.12 15.68
#